data_AF-A0A843SU24-F1
#
_entry.id   AF-A0A843SU24-F1
#
_cell.length_a   1.000
_cell.length_b   1.000
_cell.length_c   1.000
_cell.angle_alpha   90.00
_cell.angle_beta   90.00
_cell.angle_gamma   90.00
#
_symmetry.space_group_name_H-M   'P 1'
#
loop_
_entity.id
_entity.type
_entity.pdbx_description
1 polymer ?
#
loop_
_entity_poly.entity_id
_entity_poly.type
_entity_poly.pdbx_seq_one_letter_code
_entity_poly.pdbx_strand_id
1 'polypeptide(L)'
;MRWRGRMPHIDEGRLHEWLDRSRSGMTRADAAEVAHHLETCAECRAKAAEASGLRDRSGDILAGAGPISITQPPFEAVQARVGAETTEPRSAPRNFVALAWAASIMAALGLGWLSRELIRPEQIAFERAAVEMESGGDIVERESAAVGLDSAASGGPTALSAPDPRIPSTSLDAADERAEPAPTAGDARPPYLPTVSPGDMPGPPAATDADGSGVPRVAAADAAATRQNVPLLVHGRVTDDEGRPVAGVVVEIIEVRTAVLTDQQGNYSLAVPTGTSPADRALTLDASGTGFGAERVTLAGEGADSVSADFRLQSLALALDEPVADAAAAPPQIERSAARATLAPTPPPDEPTPHVSIPPAAPDVWVSTARADAERRFGRPLLTIVDLPIVRVEFREDGTGVAVRVVHVQEGAELSLTQTPLTGPVADPPLPPEGFRRLTEQRGDLRLSVTGPLPSDSLATLLRRVR
;
A
#
# COMPACT_ATOMS: atom_id res chain seq x y z
N MET A 1 34.08 -3.41 54.65
CA MET A 1 33.28 -3.09 53.44
C MET A 1 33.31 -4.29 52.52
N ARG A 2 32.22 -5.08 52.46
CA ARG A 2 32.13 -6.29 51.62
C ARG A 2 31.79 -5.88 50.19
N TRP A 3 32.70 -6.14 49.27
CA TRP A 3 32.42 -6.17 47.84
C TRP A 3 31.36 -7.24 47.60
N ARG A 4 30.08 -6.84 47.49
CA ARG A 4 29.11 -7.67 46.78
C ARG A 4 29.54 -7.62 45.32
N GLY A 5 30.43 -8.54 44.95
CA GLY A 5 30.82 -8.74 43.57
C GLY A 5 29.55 -9.01 42.79
N ARG A 6 29.15 -8.06 41.94
CA ARG A 6 28.14 -8.32 40.93
C ARG A 6 28.72 -9.41 40.05
N MET A 7 28.15 -10.62 40.10
CA MET A 7 28.48 -11.63 39.11
C MET A 7 28.18 -11.02 37.73
N PRO A 8 29.14 -11.02 36.80
CA PRO A 8 28.91 -10.48 35.47
C PRO A 8 27.78 -11.28 34.81
N HIS A 9 26.75 -10.59 34.31
CA HIS A 9 25.67 -11.21 33.57
C HIS A 9 26.17 -11.72 32.22
N ILE A 10 25.50 -12.74 31.67
CA ILE A 10 25.74 -13.18 30.29
C ILE A 10 25.39 -12.03 29.33
N ASP A 11 26.23 -11.83 28.33
CA ASP A 11 25.94 -10.91 27.23
C ASP A 11 24.73 -11.39 26.40
N GLU A 12 23.87 -10.45 26.01
CA GLU A 12 22.62 -10.75 25.30
C GLU A 12 22.85 -11.54 24.01
N GLY A 13 23.95 -11.25 23.29
CA GLY A 13 24.32 -11.99 22.08
C GLY A 13 24.61 -13.46 22.37
N ARG A 14 25.36 -13.75 23.44
CA ARG A 14 25.70 -15.13 23.85
C ARG A 14 24.47 -15.89 24.35
N LEU A 15 23.48 -15.19 24.94
CA LEU A 15 22.20 -15.78 25.32
C LEU A 15 21.36 -16.19 24.09
N HIS A 16 21.22 -15.29 23.11
CA HIS A 16 20.51 -15.61 21.86
C HIS A 16 21.19 -16.72 21.06
N GLU A 17 22.53 -16.69 21.00
CA GLU A 17 23.32 -17.72 20.34
C GLU A 17 23.10 -19.11 20.96
N TRP A 18 22.94 -19.18 22.29
CA TRP A 18 22.60 -20.40 23.03
C TRP A 18 21.17 -20.90 22.78
N LEU A 19 20.20 -19.98 22.64
CA LEU A 19 18.81 -20.29 22.28
C LEU A 19 18.70 -20.81 20.83
N ASP A 20 19.52 -20.29 19.93
CA ASP A 20 19.50 -20.66 18.50
C ASP A 20 20.27 -21.93 18.15
N ARG A 21 21.00 -22.51 19.12
CA ARG A 21 21.83 -23.74 19.19
C ARG A 21 22.07 -24.56 17.90
N SER A 22 21.04 -24.83 17.12
CA SER A 22 21.12 -25.44 15.78
C SER A 22 21.76 -24.56 14.69
N ARG A 23 21.76 -23.23 14.83
CA ARG A 23 22.17 -22.28 13.76
C ARG A 23 23.44 -21.50 14.04
N SER A 24 23.84 -21.38 15.30
CA SER A 24 24.89 -20.47 15.72
C SER A 24 26.32 -21.02 15.60
N GLY A 25 26.50 -22.34 15.51
CA GLY A 25 27.84 -22.93 15.57
C GLY A 25 28.47 -22.90 16.97
N MET A 26 27.71 -22.55 18.00
CA MET A 26 28.16 -22.53 19.40
C MET A 26 28.75 -23.89 19.82
N THR A 27 29.94 -23.87 20.42
CA THR A 27 30.58 -25.11 20.88
C THR A 27 29.82 -25.72 22.06
N ARG A 28 29.95 -27.04 22.26
CA ARG A 28 29.32 -27.70 23.43
C ARG A 28 29.85 -27.16 24.77
N ALA A 29 31.09 -26.71 24.82
CA ALA A 29 31.69 -26.15 26.03
C ALA A 29 31.05 -24.81 26.37
N ASP A 30 30.89 -23.91 25.40
CA ASP A 30 30.20 -22.62 25.58
C ASP A 30 28.75 -22.83 26.00
N ALA A 31 28.06 -23.80 25.39
CA ALA A 31 26.68 -24.09 25.74
C ALA A 31 26.52 -24.61 27.18
N ALA A 32 27.50 -25.36 27.68
CA ALA A 32 27.54 -25.83 29.07
C ALA A 32 27.85 -24.69 30.06
N GLU A 33 28.73 -23.76 29.68
CA GLU A 33 29.04 -22.57 30.47
C GLU A 33 27.80 -21.67 30.64
N VAL A 34 27.10 -21.38 29.54
CA VAL A 34 25.84 -20.61 29.56
C VAL A 34 24.78 -21.32 30.40
N ALA A 35 24.62 -22.64 30.23
CA ALA A 35 23.66 -23.41 31.02
C ALA A 35 23.95 -23.33 32.53
N HIS A 36 25.22 -23.50 32.93
CA HIS A 36 25.62 -23.40 34.33
C HIS A 36 25.40 -22.00 34.92
N HIS A 37 25.61 -20.95 34.12
CA HIS A 37 25.30 -19.59 34.55
C HIS A 37 23.78 -19.36 34.71
N LEU A 38 22.93 -19.91 33.83
CA LEU A 38 21.47 -19.81 33.97
C LEU A 38 20.94 -20.57 35.21
N GLU A 39 21.64 -21.61 35.68
CA GLU A 39 21.34 -22.29 36.95
C GLU A 39 21.63 -21.41 38.17
N THR A 40 22.64 -20.53 38.08
CA THR A 40 23.12 -19.74 39.22
C THR A 40 22.57 -18.30 39.26
N CYS A 41 22.27 -17.70 38.11
CA CYS A 41 21.81 -16.30 38.02
C CYS A 41 20.31 -16.21 37.68
N ALA A 42 19.50 -15.79 38.67
CA ALA A 42 18.05 -15.66 38.51
C ALA A 42 17.62 -14.63 37.45
N GLU A 43 18.37 -13.53 37.30
CA GLU A 43 18.07 -12.48 36.32
C GLU A 43 18.28 -12.97 34.87
N CYS A 44 19.42 -13.60 34.60
CA CYS A 44 19.69 -14.17 33.27
C CYS A 44 18.70 -15.29 32.92
N ARG A 45 18.23 -16.05 33.91
CA ARG A 45 17.15 -17.04 33.70
C ARG A 45 15.82 -16.40 33.32
N ALA A 46 15.44 -15.29 33.96
CA ALA A 46 14.23 -14.56 33.61
C ALA A 46 14.30 -14.02 32.17
N LYS A 47 15.43 -13.41 31.78
CA LYS A 47 15.69 -12.95 30.41
C LYS A 47 15.63 -14.10 29.39
N ALA A 48 16.25 -15.24 29.71
CA ALA A 48 16.20 -16.43 28.85
C ALA A 48 14.77 -16.95 28.64
N ALA A 49 13.94 -16.95 29.69
CA ALA A 49 12.55 -17.35 29.61
C ALA A 49 11.70 -16.38 28.77
N GLU A 50 11.92 -15.07 28.92
CA GLU A 50 11.27 -14.03 28.11
C GLU A 50 11.61 -14.18 26.62
N ALA A 51 12.91 -14.32 26.31
CA ALA A 51 13.38 -14.51 24.94
C ALA A 51 12.84 -15.81 24.31
N SER A 52 12.78 -16.92 25.07
CA SER A 52 12.14 -18.16 24.62
C SER A 52 10.66 -17.94 24.33
N GLY A 53 9.92 -17.28 25.22
CA GLY A 53 8.49 -17.01 25.03
C GLY A 53 8.19 -16.13 23.80
N LEU A 54 9.05 -15.15 23.50
CA LEU A 54 8.96 -14.37 22.26
C LEU A 54 9.16 -15.24 21.02
N ARG A 55 10.13 -16.16 21.06
CA ARG A 55 10.41 -17.08 19.95
C ARG A 55 9.26 -18.07 19.74
N ASP A 56 8.69 -18.61 20.81
CA ASP A 56 7.55 -19.53 20.75
C ASP A 56 6.33 -18.84 20.12
N ARG A 57 5.96 -17.64 20.60
CA ARG A 57 4.87 -16.83 20.00
C ARG A 57 5.10 -16.53 18.52
N SER A 58 6.33 -16.18 18.16
CA SER A 58 6.69 -15.94 16.76
C SER A 58 6.56 -17.22 15.92
N GLY A 59 6.97 -18.36 16.50
CA GLY A 59 6.79 -19.68 15.91
C GLY A 59 5.31 -20.01 15.68
N ASP A 60 4.43 -19.72 16.65
CA ASP A 60 2.99 -19.94 16.53
C ASP A 60 2.36 -19.08 15.42
N ILE A 61 2.75 -17.80 15.34
CA ILE A 61 2.31 -16.90 14.26
C ILE A 61 2.75 -17.44 12.90
N LEU A 62 4.01 -17.87 12.78
CA LEU A 62 4.54 -18.41 11.53
C LEU A 62 3.99 -19.79 11.18
N ALA A 63 3.65 -20.60 12.17
CA ALA A 63 2.98 -21.88 11.97
C ALA A 63 1.54 -21.68 11.47
N GLY A 64 0.82 -20.69 12.03
CA GLY A 64 -0.51 -20.27 11.55
C GLY A 64 -0.46 -19.63 10.15
N ALA A 65 0.61 -18.90 9.85
CA ALA A 65 0.91 -18.37 8.52
C ALA A 65 1.68 -19.37 7.63
N GLY A 66 1.62 -20.67 7.97
CA GLY A 66 2.37 -21.71 7.30
C GLY A 66 2.26 -21.59 5.78
N PRO A 67 3.36 -21.84 5.04
CA PRO A 67 3.37 -21.67 3.59
C PRO A 67 2.20 -22.43 3.02
N ILE A 68 1.30 -21.69 2.33
CA ILE A 68 0.23 -22.30 1.55
C ILE A 68 0.93 -23.38 0.75
N SER A 69 0.57 -24.64 0.99
CA SER A 69 1.17 -25.77 0.31
C SER A 69 0.71 -25.70 -1.13
N ILE A 70 1.40 -24.88 -1.93
CA ILE A 70 1.24 -24.85 -3.36
C ILE A 70 1.74 -26.22 -3.78
N THR A 71 0.81 -27.10 -4.14
CA THR A 71 1.14 -28.37 -4.77
C THR A 71 1.93 -28.03 -6.02
N GLN A 72 3.26 -28.12 -5.92
CA GLN A 72 4.13 -27.87 -7.05
C GLN A 72 3.72 -28.88 -8.12
N PRO A 73 3.29 -28.44 -9.32
CA PRO A 73 3.04 -29.37 -10.39
C PRO A 73 4.33 -30.17 -10.63
N PRO A 74 4.23 -31.49 -10.92
CA PRO A 74 5.41 -32.27 -11.21
C PRO A 74 6.18 -31.61 -12.35
N PHE A 75 7.50 -31.67 -12.29
CA PHE A 75 8.38 -30.98 -13.24
C PHE A 75 8.04 -31.32 -14.70
N GLU A 76 7.58 -32.54 -14.95
CA GLU A 76 7.08 -33.02 -16.24
C GLU A 76 5.86 -32.24 -16.74
N ALA A 77 4.93 -31.88 -15.85
CA ALA A 77 3.78 -31.04 -16.19
C ALA A 77 4.18 -29.60 -16.52
N VAL A 78 5.26 -29.10 -15.91
CA VAL A 78 5.84 -27.79 -16.27
C VAL A 78 6.52 -27.87 -17.63
N GLN A 79 7.32 -28.91 -17.91
CA GLN A 79 7.94 -29.10 -19.21
C GLN A 79 6.91 -29.30 -20.33
N ALA A 80 5.86 -30.09 -20.08
CA ALA A 80 4.79 -30.30 -21.05
C ALA A 80 4.07 -28.99 -21.40
N ARG A 81 3.92 -28.08 -20.43
CA ARG A 81 3.30 -26.76 -20.65
C ARG A 81 4.19 -25.86 -21.53
N VAL A 82 5.50 -25.85 -21.29
CA VAL A 82 6.47 -25.11 -22.11
C VAL A 82 6.61 -25.71 -23.53
N GLY A 83 6.52 -27.03 -23.66
CA GLY A 83 6.54 -27.71 -24.96
C GLY A 83 5.25 -27.55 -25.77
N ALA A 84 4.09 -27.50 -25.12
CA ALA A 84 2.81 -27.29 -25.78
C ALA A 84 2.67 -25.87 -26.36
N GLU A 85 3.19 -24.85 -25.67
CA GLU A 85 3.14 -23.45 -26.14
C GLU A 85 4.02 -23.19 -27.37
N THR A 86 5.00 -24.03 -27.66
CA THR A 86 5.86 -23.87 -28.85
C THR A 86 5.29 -24.51 -30.12
N THR A 87 4.17 -25.22 -30.03
CA THR A 87 3.59 -25.99 -31.15
C THR A 87 2.20 -25.50 -31.55
N GLU A 88 1.87 -24.22 -31.36
CA GLU A 88 0.77 -23.65 -32.13
C GLU A 88 1.27 -23.29 -33.55
N PRO A 89 0.57 -23.73 -34.62
CA PRO A 89 0.93 -23.41 -35.98
C PRO A 89 0.85 -21.90 -36.15
N ARG A 90 2.00 -21.27 -36.40
CA ARG A 90 2.15 -19.86 -36.78
C ARG A 90 1.06 -19.50 -37.80
N SER A 91 0.00 -18.87 -37.32
CA SER A 91 -1.03 -18.27 -38.16
C SER A 91 -0.33 -17.30 -39.12
N ALA A 92 -0.75 -17.38 -40.39
CA ALA A 92 -0.26 -16.65 -41.56
C ALA A 92 0.28 -15.21 -41.31
N PRO A 93 1.23 -14.74 -42.14
CA PRO A 93 1.91 -13.47 -41.93
C PRO A 93 0.94 -12.28 -41.89
N ARG A 94 0.78 -11.69 -40.71
CA ARG A 94 0.03 -10.47 -40.36
C ARG A 94 0.56 -9.17 -41.00
N ASN A 95 1.31 -9.25 -42.10
CA ASN A 95 1.94 -8.08 -42.73
C ASN A 95 0.93 -7.16 -43.44
N PHE A 96 -0.32 -7.59 -43.65
CA PHE A 96 -1.35 -6.74 -44.26
C PHE A 96 -2.08 -5.82 -43.27
N VAL A 97 -2.06 -6.09 -41.96
CA VAL A 97 -2.73 -5.23 -40.97
C VAL A 97 -1.87 -4.01 -40.60
N ALA A 98 -0.54 -4.13 -40.70
CA ALA A 98 0.38 -3.01 -40.47
C ALA A 98 0.25 -1.90 -41.54
N LEU A 99 -0.13 -2.23 -42.78
CA LEU A 99 -0.34 -1.23 -43.84
C LEU A 99 -1.69 -0.50 -43.74
N ALA A 100 -2.72 -1.12 -43.13
CA ALA A 100 -4.02 -0.48 -42.94
C ALA A 100 -3.99 0.67 -41.91
N TRP A 101 -3.12 0.58 -40.89
CA TRP A 101 -2.96 1.63 -39.89
C TRP A 101 -2.30 2.89 -40.45
N ALA A 102 -1.29 2.74 -41.31
CA ALA A 102 -0.62 3.89 -41.93
C ALA A 102 -1.56 4.71 -42.84
N ALA A 103 -2.44 4.03 -43.58
CA ALA A 103 -3.44 4.70 -44.42
C ALA A 103 -4.46 5.51 -43.62
N SER A 104 -4.81 5.05 -42.41
CA SER A 104 -5.78 5.70 -41.53
C SER A 104 -5.20 6.99 -40.92
N ILE A 105 -3.93 6.97 -40.53
CA ILE A 105 -3.22 8.14 -40.01
C ILE A 105 -3.02 9.18 -41.13
N MET A 106 -2.63 8.75 -42.32
CA MET A 106 -2.51 9.64 -43.48
C MET A 106 -3.86 10.26 -43.89
N ALA A 107 -4.94 9.50 -43.86
CA ALA A 107 -6.29 10.01 -44.15
C ALA A 107 -6.76 11.02 -43.08
N ALA A 108 -6.49 10.77 -41.80
CA ALA A 108 -6.85 11.69 -40.72
C ALA A 108 -6.04 12.99 -40.77
N LEU A 109 -4.74 12.92 -41.07
CA LEU A 109 -3.90 14.11 -41.27
C LEU A 109 -4.30 14.90 -42.52
N GLY A 110 -4.67 14.21 -43.60
CA GLY A 110 -5.18 14.82 -44.83
C GLY A 110 -6.52 15.54 -44.62
N LEU A 111 -7.48 14.91 -43.94
CA LEU A 111 -8.77 15.54 -43.60
C LEU A 111 -8.59 16.72 -42.63
N GLY A 112 -7.69 16.59 -41.65
CA GLY A 112 -7.38 17.67 -40.70
C GLY A 112 -6.82 18.91 -41.40
N TRP A 113 -5.89 18.74 -42.34
CA TRP A 113 -5.32 19.85 -43.12
C TRP A 113 -6.39 20.54 -43.99
N LEU A 114 -7.22 19.76 -44.70
CA LEU A 114 -8.26 20.30 -45.57
C LEU A 114 -9.40 21.01 -44.80
N SER A 115 -9.70 20.57 -43.57
CA SER A 115 -10.66 21.26 -42.69
C SER A 115 -10.17 22.63 -42.22
N ARG A 116 -8.85 22.82 -42.10
CA ARG A 116 -8.24 24.07 -41.64
C ARG A 116 -8.32 25.18 -42.70
N GLU A 117 -8.28 24.82 -43.99
CA GLU A 117 -8.46 25.76 -45.10
C GLU A 117 -9.92 26.24 -45.21
N LEU A 118 -10.91 25.37 -44.92
CA LEU A 118 -12.34 25.71 -45.05
C LEU A 118 -12.90 26.55 -43.90
N ILE A 119 -12.27 26.54 -42.72
CA ILE A 119 -12.73 27.28 -41.53
C ILE A 119 -12.08 28.68 -41.42
N ARG A 120 -11.05 28.99 -42.22
CA ARG A 120 -10.37 30.29 -42.20
C ARG A 120 -11.04 31.49 -42.89
N PRO A 121 -12.09 31.41 -43.74
CA PRO A 121 -12.58 32.60 -44.42
C PRO A 121 -13.44 33.54 -43.54
N GLU A 122 -13.97 33.11 -42.39
CA GLU A 122 -14.84 33.98 -41.56
C GLU A 122 -14.11 34.73 -40.45
N GLN A 123 -12.97 34.24 -39.95
CA GLN A 123 -12.26 34.91 -38.85
C GLN A 123 -11.53 36.19 -39.27
N ILE A 124 -11.13 36.31 -40.54
CA ILE A 124 -10.48 37.54 -41.05
C ILE A 124 -11.49 38.69 -41.20
N ALA A 125 -12.79 38.40 -41.31
CA ALA A 125 -13.84 39.42 -41.36
C ALA A 125 -14.14 40.01 -39.97
N PHE A 126 -14.03 39.22 -38.89
CA PHE A 126 -14.28 39.69 -37.53
C PHE A 126 -13.10 40.50 -36.95
N GLU A 127 -11.86 40.15 -37.27
CA GLU A 127 -10.70 40.94 -36.83
C GLU A 127 -10.60 42.31 -37.52
N ARG A 128 -11.07 42.45 -38.78
CA ARG A 128 -11.13 43.77 -39.43
C ARG A 128 -12.21 44.68 -38.84
N ALA A 129 -13.34 44.13 -38.41
CA ALA A 129 -14.39 44.92 -37.76
C ALA A 129 -14.02 45.38 -36.34
N ALA A 130 -13.19 44.61 -35.63
CA ALA A 130 -12.72 44.97 -34.29
C ALA A 130 -11.59 46.03 -34.30
N VAL A 131 -10.72 46.03 -35.31
CA VAL A 131 -9.62 47.01 -35.41
C VAL A 131 -10.10 48.39 -35.91
N GLU A 132 -11.25 48.47 -36.58
CA GLU A 132 -11.79 49.75 -37.10
C GLU A 132 -12.57 50.58 -36.07
N MET A 133 -12.94 50.00 -34.91
CA MET A 133 -13.59 50.73 -33.81
C MET A 133 -12.64 51.29 -32.75
N GLU A 134 -11.33 51.00 -32.81
CA GLU A 134 -10.35 51.44 -31.80
C GLU A 134 -9.19 52.27 -32.40
N SER A 135 -9.33 52.78 -33.64
CA SER A 135 -8.34 53.67 -34.26
C SER A 135 -8.91 55.06 -34.50
N GLY A 136 -9.12 55.76 -33.39
CA GLY A 136 -9.28 57.21 -33.35
C GLY A 136 -8.17 57.80 -32.49
N GLY A 137 -6.98 58.02 -33.05
CA GLY A 137 -5.96 58.81 -32.37
C GLY A 137 -4.51 58.48 -32.76
N ASP A 138 -3.86 59.49 -33.33
CA ASP A 138 -2.42 59.75 -33.43
C ASP A 138 -1.51 58.93 -34.37
N ILE A 139 -1.23 59.64 -35.46
CA ILE A 139 -0.06 59.60 -36.32
C ILE A 139 1.20 59.93 -35.50
N VAL A 140 2.17 59.01 -35.38
CA VAL A 140 3.62 59.31 -35.46
C VAL A 140 4.38 58.09 -35.98
N GLU A 141 4.68 58.13 -37.28
CA GLU A 141 5.98 57.86 -37.92
C GLU A 141 7.09 57.14 -37.11
N ARG A 142 7.37 55.86 -37.43
CA ARG A 142 8.75 55.31 -37.37
C ARG A 142 8.96 54.09 -38.27
N GLU A 143 9.41 54.38 -39.48
CA GLU A 143 10.60 53.84 -40.15
C GLU A 143 11.20 52.47 -39.70
N SER A 144 11.04 51.49 -40.60
CA SER A 144 12.07 50.57 -41.13
C SER A 144 12.85 49.60 -40.23
N ALA A 145 12.67 48.29 -40.46
CA ALA A 145 13.73 47.44 -41.03
C ALA A 145 13.19 46.06 -41.43
N ALA A 146 13.50 45.69 -42.68
CA ALA A 146 13.16 44.45 -43.34
C ALA A 146 14.22 43.36 -43.14
N VAL A 147 13.79 42.10 -42.99
CA VAL A 147 14.49 40.86 -43.42
C VAL A 147 13.35 39.84 -43.61
N GLY A 148 13.10 39.20 -44.75
CA GLY A 148 13.99 38.66 -45.76
C GLY A 148 13.62 37.18 -45.89
N LEU A 149 12.82 36.86 -46.92
CA LEU A 149 12.38 35.53 -47.34
C LEU A 149 13.57 34.67 -47.79
N ASP A 150 13.45 33.34 -47.67
CA ASP A 150 13.81 32.29 -48.66
C ASP A 150 13.59 30.91 -47.98
N SER A 151 12.75 29.96 -48.43
CA SER A 151 12.45 29.34 -49.74
C SER A 151 13.39 28.20 -50.15
N ALA A 152 12.78 27.00 -50.34
CA ALA A 152 13.24 25.80 -51.07
C ALA A 152 14.41 24.99 -50.45
N ALA A 153 14.59 23.66 -50.61
CA ALA A 153 13.96 22.53 -51.29
C ALA A 153 14.61 21.24 -50.69
N SER A 154 13.85 20.16 -50.47
CA SER A 154 13.83 18.90 -51.27
C SER A 154 15.12 18.05 -51.34
N GLY A 155 14.98 16.75 -51.00
CA GLY A 155 15.96 15.65 -51.17
C GLY A 155 16.09 14.83 -49.87
N GLY A 156 15.53 13.64 -49.68
CA GLY A 156 15.80 12.39 -50.40
C GLY A 156 16.64 11.46 -49.51
N PRO A 157 16.23 10.21 -49.19
CA PRO A 157 16.80 9.42 -48.10
C PRO A 157 18.00 8.56 -48.54
N THR A 158 19.05 8.53 -47.73
CA THR A 158 20.19 7.60 -47.89
C THR A 158 20.15 6.55 -46.79
N ALA A 159 19.95 5.30 -47.20
CA ALA A 159 20.09 4.10 -46.38
C ALA A 159 21.57 3.84 -46.07
N LEU A 160 21.91 3.59 -44.81
CA LEU A 160 23.21 3.02 -44.40
C LEU A 160 23.03 2.02 -43.26
N SER A 161 23.23 0.76 -43.64
CA SER A 161 23.95 -0.34 -42.98
C SER A 161 23.98 -0.44 -41.46
N ALA A 162 23.42 -1.55 -40.97
CA ALA A 162 23.68 -2.15 -39.67
C ALA A 162 25.08 -2.81 -39.61
N PRO A 163 25.76 -2.79 -38.46
CA PRO A 163 26.82 -3.74 -38.13
C PRO A 163 26.33 -4.85 -37.18
N ASP A 164 26.64 -6.08 -37.59
CA ASP A 164 26.53 -7.38 -36.92
C ASP A 164 27.61 -7.54 -35.83
N PRO A 165 27.27 -7.86 -34.55
CA PRO A 165 28.27 -8.34 -33.59
C PRO A 165 28.16 -9.86 -33.41
N ARG A 166 29.05 -10.59 -34.09
CA ARG A 166 29.39 -11.99 -33.78
C ARG A 166 30.25 -12.03 -32.52
N ILE A 167 29.75 -12.68 -31.46
CA ILE A 167 30.56 -13.09 -30.31
C ILE A 167 30.97 -14.56 -30.51
N PRO A 168 32.26 -14.90 -30.49
CA PRO A 168 32.70 -16.28 -30.56
C PRO A 168 32.59 -16.98 -29.19
N SER A 169 32.08 -18.20 -29.24
CA SER A 169 32.07 -19.18 -28.17
C SER A 169 33.49 -19.64 -27.84
N THR A 170 33.89 -19.54 -26.57
CA THR A 170 35.02 -20.30 -26.00
C THR A 170 34.49 -21.39 -25.10
N SER A 171 34.83 -22.62 -25.47
CA SER A 171 34.62 -23.86 -24.74
C SER A 171 35.96 -24.41 -24.26
N LEU A 172 35.93 -25.16 -23.14
CA LEU A 172 36.97 -26.07 -22.62
C LEU A 172 38.19 -25.36 -22.00
N ASP A 173 38.71 -25.75 -20.84
CA ASP A 173 39.08 -27.10 -20.42
C ASP A 173 39.00 -27.36 -18.91
N ALA A 174 38.87 -28.65 -18.60
CA ALA A 174 39.08 -29.26 -17.30
C ALA A 174 40.56 -29.65 -17.10
N ALA A 175 41.11 -29.40 -15.91
CA ALA A 175 42.23 -30.09 -15.28
C ALA A 175 42.12 -29.81 -13.78
N ASP A 176 41.86 -30.79 -12.91
CA ASP A 176 42.77 -31.84 -12.44
C ASP A 176 43.88 -31.31 -11.51
N GLU A 177 44.14 -32.00 -10.38
CA GLU A 177 45.46 -31.90 -9.75
C GLU A 177 45.63 -31.22 -8.37
N ARG A 178 45.53 -31.96 -7.26
CA ARG A 178 46.44 -31.91 -6.07
C ARG A 178 46.42 -30.81 -4.99
N ALA A 179 46.21 -31.35 -3.77
CA ALA A 179 47.09 -31.31 -2.58
C ALA A 179 47.13 -30.05 -1.68
N GLU A 180 46.78 -30.30 -0.41
CA GLU A 180 47.10 -29.49 0.78
C GLU A 180 48.61 -29.20 0.92
N PRO A 181 49.00 -28.13 1.64
CA PRO A 181 49.20 -28.28 3.09
C PRO A 181 48.72 -27.08 3.93
N ALA A 182 48.43 -27.38 5.20
CA ALA A 182 48.10 -26.45 6.28
C ALA A 182 49.16 -25.36 6.54
N PRO A 183 48.77 -24.18 7.03
CA PRO A 183 49.64 -23.33 7.82
C PRO A 183 49.27 -23.33 9.32
N THR A 184 50.30 -23.71 10.08
CA THR A 184 50.66 -23.40 11.47
C THR A 184 49.97 -22.22 12.14
N ALA A 185 49.56 -22.48 13.38
CA ALA A 185 49.17 -21.52 14.40
C ALA A 185 50.20 -20.40 14.61
N GLY A 186 49.75 -19.15 14.51
CA GLY A 186 50.50 -17.96 14.87
C GLY A 186 49.71 -17.14 15.89
N ASP A 187 50.28 -17.01 17.08
CA ASP A 187 49.89 -16.09 18.14
C ASP A 187 49.67 -14.67 17.61
N ALA A 188 48.42 -14.20 17.63
CA ALA A 188 48.08 -12.80 17.40
C ALA A 188 47.40 -12.24 18.67
N ARG A 189 48.21 -11.67 19.55
CA ARG A 189 47.78 -10.76 20.61
C ARG A 189 47.13 -9.52 19.97
N PRO A 190 45.89 -9.14 20.31
CA PRO A 190 45.36 -7.85 19.91
C PRO A 190 46.05 -6.72 20.70
N PRO A 191 46.30 -5.55 20.08
CA PRO A 191 46.89 -4.40 20.76
C PRO A 191 45.92 -3.80 21.79
N TYR A 192 46.47 -3.46 22.95
CA TYR A 192 45.86 -2.63 23.99
C TYR A 192 45.35 -1.32 23.39
N LEU A 193 44.05 -1.05 23.52
CA LEU A 193 43.50 0.30 23.38
C LEU A 193 43.61 1.03 24.73
N PRO A 194 44.08 2.28 24.79
CA PRO A 194 44.13 3.04 26.03
C PRO A 194 42.71 3.46 26.46
N THR A 195 42.39 3.16 27.71
CA THR A 195 41.23 3.68 28.44
C THR A 195 41.33 5.20 28.54
N VAL A 196 40.38 5.93 27.95
CA VAL A 196 40.21 7.38 28.15
C VAL A 196 39.34 7.59 29.39
N SER A 197 39.91 8.27 30.39
CA SER A 197 39.21 8.73 31.60
C SER A 197 38.08 9.71 31.25
N PRO A 198 36.85 9.54 31.77
CA PRO A 198 35.79 10.51 31.63
C PRO A 198 35.93 11.57 32.72
N GLY A 199 36.58 12.68 32.38
CA GLY A 199 36.76 13.80 33.29
C GLY A 199 37.34 15.00 32.56
N ASP A 200 36.51 15.64 31.73
CA ASP A 200 36.55 17.07 31.42
C ASP A 200 35.58 17.37 30.27
N MET A 201 34.35 17.75 30.64
CA MET A 201 33.44 18.47 29.74
C MET A 201 33.36 19.91 30.25
N PRO A 202 33.76 20.92 29.44
CA PRO A 202 33.63 22.32 29.83
C PRO A 202 32.16 22.74 29.86
N GLY A 203 31.79 23.49 30.90
CA GLY A 203 30.44 23.98 31.14
C GLY A 203 29.97 25.03 30.10
N PRO A 204 28.65 25.25 30.00
CA PRO A 204 28.07 26.19 29.05
C PRO A 204 28.43 27.65 29.39
N PRO A 205 28.66 28.51 28.40
CA PRO A 205 28.95 29.92 28.65
C PRO A 205 27.72 30.67 29.17
N ALA A 206 28.00 31.55 30.13
CA ALA A 206 27.07 32.42 30.80
C ALA A 206 26.35 33.37 29.84
N ALA A 207 25.05 33.54 30.05
CA ALA A 207 24.23 34.56 29.43
C ALA A 207 24.66 35.94 29.94
N THR A 208 25.01 36.83 29.02
CA THR A 208 25.21 38.26 29.27
C THR A 208 23.88 38.98 29.16
N ASP A 209 23.50 39.67 30.23
CA ASP A 209 22.50 40.73 30.25
C ASP A 209 22.96 41.89 29.36
N ALA A 210 22.09 42.34 28.45
CA ALA A 210 22.22 43.61 27.77
C ALA A 210 20.84 44.27 27.66
N ASP A 211 20.64 45.21 28.56
CA ASP A 211 19.64 46.26 28.56
C ASP A 211 19.82 47.18 27.34
N GLY A 212 18.72 47.64 26.74
CA GLY A 212 18.77 48.40 25.49
C GLY A 212 17.40 48.79 24.94
N SER A 213 16.77 49.77 25.60
CA SER A 213 15.63 50.54 25.09
C SER A 213 15.87 51.09 23.67
N GLY A 214 14.89 50.92 22.77
CA GLY A 214 14.88 51.63 21.48
C GLY A 214 13.81 51.12 20.52
N VAL A 215 12.58 51.64 20.63
CA VAL A 215 11.43 51.39 19.75
C VAL A 215 11.74 51.82 18.31
N PRO A 216 11.32 51.05 17.28
CA PRO A 216 10.37 51.62 16.34
C PRO A 216 9.17 50.70 16.10
N ARG A 217 8.01 51.32 16.25
CA ARG A 217 6.67 50.76 16.12
C ARG A 217 6.27 50.82 14.65
N VAL A 218 6.62 49.81 13.86
CA VAL A 218 6.07 49.61 12.51
C VAL A 218 5.97 48.09 12.25
N ALA A 219 4.83 47.66 11.70
CA ALA A 219 4.48 46.29 11.27
C ALA A 219 3.99 45.31 12.37
N ALA A 220 2.75 45.50 12.82
CA ALA A 220 1.97 44.50 13.58
C ALA A 220 0.80 43.92 12.74
N ALA A 221 1.00 43.74 11.42
CA ALA A 221 -0.05 43.24 10.51
C ALA A 221 0.28 41.90 9.82
N ASP A 222 1.53 41.40 9.86
CA ASP A 222 1.93 40.16 9.15
C ASP A 222 2.28 38.97 10.07
N ALA A 223 2.17 39.10 11.39
CA ALA A 223 2.47 38.01 12.33
C ALA A 223 1.36 36.96 12.48
N ALA A 224 0.23 37.12 11.77
CA ALA A 224 -0.91 36.19 11.85
C ALA A 224 -0.87 35.07 10.80
N ALA A 225 0.07 35.08 9.84
CA ALA A 225 0.03 34.22 8.65
C ALA A 225 0.93 32.98 8.70
N THR A 226 1.69 32.75 9.79
CA THR A 226 2.56 31.57 9.92
C THR A 226 2.13 30.70 11.09
N ARG A 227 0.82 30.36 11.18
CA ARG A 227 0.42 29.19 11.98
C ARG A 227 1.01 27.97 11.29
N GLN A 228 2.09 27.48 11.87
CA GLN A 228 2.83 26.32 11.39
C GLN A 228 1.85 25.16 11.19
N ASN A 229 1.99 24.47 10.06
CA ASN A 229 1.30 23.23 9.73
C ASN A 229 1.72 22.12 10.72
N VAL A 230 1.24 22.21 11.95
CA VAL A 230 1.40 21.15 12.95
C VAL A 230 0.31 20.12 12.67
N PRO A 231 0.65 18.86 12.37
CA PRO A 231 -0.35 17.82 12.17
C PRO A 231 -1.10 17.60 13.48
N LEU A 232 -2.43 17.46 13.39
CA LEU A 232 -3.25 17.09 14.55
C LEU A 232 -2.86 15.68 14.99
N LEU A 233 -2.53 15.51 16.27
CA LEU A 233 -2.21 14.20 16.83
C LEU A 233 -3.41 13.60 17.56
N VAL A 234 -4.01 12.54 16.99
CA VAL A 234 -5.06 11.78 17.67
C VAL A 234 -4.44 10.58 18.38
N HIS A 235 -4.69 10.42 19.67
CA HIS A 235 -4.14 9.33 20.47
C HIS A 235 -5.16 8.79 21.44
N GLY A 236 -4.94 7.59 21.95
CA GLY A 236 -5.81 7.01 22.97
C GLY A 236 -5.55 5.53 23.19
N ARG A 237 -6.50 4.87 23.83
CA ARG A 237 -6.40 3.47 24.23
C ARG A 237 -7.64 2.68 23.83
N VAL A 238 -7.42 1.47 23.34
CA VAL A 238 -8.47 0.48 23.07
C VAL A 238 -8.50 -0.56 24.18
N THR A 239 -9.68 -0.76 24.75
CA THR A 239 -9.94 -1.72 25.81
C THR A 239 -11.09 -2.66 25.44
N ASP A 240 -11.17 -3.82 26.10
CA ASP A 240 -12.32 -4.73 26.00
C ASP A 240 -13.45 -4.33 26.96
N ASP A 241 -14.53 -5.12 26.97
CA ASP A 241 -15.65 -4.96 27.89
C ASP A 241 -15.27 -5.20 29.36
N GLU A 242 -14.13 -5.84 29.65
CA GLU A 242 -13.57 -5.98 31.00
C GLU A 242 -12.59 -4.82 31.36
N GLY A 243 -12.32 -3.90 30.45
CA GLY A 243 -11.37 -2.79 30.63
C GLY A 243 -9.91 -3.18 30.48
N ARG A 244 -9.61 -4.39 29.97
CA ARG A 244 -8.25 -4.84 29.66
C ARG A 244 -7.81 -4.25 28.31
N PRO A 245 -6.53 -3.91 28.14
CA PRO A 245 -6.04 -3.40 26.86
C PRO A 245 -6.13 -4.46 25.75
N VAL A 246 -6.51 -4.03 24.54
CA VAL A 246 -6.57 -4.90 23.37
C VAL A 246 -5.50 -4.49 22.35
N ALA A 247 -4.56 -5.40 22.11
CA ALA A 247 -3.47 -5.22 21.16
C ALA A 247 -3.86 -5.62 19.73
N GLY A 248 -3.25 -5.01 18.72
CA GLY A 248 -3.47 -5.36 17.31
C GLY A 248 -4.84 -4.95 16.75
N VAL A 249 -5.55 -4.03 17.41
CA VAL A 249 -6.78 -3.42 16.89
C VAL A 249 -6.38 -2.37 15.85
N VAL A 250 -7.09 -2.35 14.73
CA VAL A 250 -6.94 -1.31 13.71
C VAL A 250 -7.80 -0.12 14.13
N VAL A 251 -7.18 1.04 14.30
CA VAL A 251 -7.86 2.33 14.51
C VAL A 251 -7.68 3.17 13.25
N GLU A 252 -8.78 3.48 12.57
CA GLU A 252 -8.79 4.21 11.29
C GLU A 252 -9.59 5.52 11.41
N ILE A 253 -9.09 6.60 10.81
CA ILE A 253 -9.88 7.80 10.54
C ILE A 253 -10.51 7.66 9.16
N ILE A 254 -11.83 7.52 9.10
CA ILE A 254 -12.58 7.18 7.89
C ILE A 254 -12.39 8.23 6.78
N GLU A 255 -12.43 9.51 7.14
CA GLU A 255 -12.40 10.61 6.17
C GLU A 255 -11.05 10.73 5.45
N VAL A 256 -9.95 10.37 6.12
CA VAL A 256 -8.58 10.49 5.59
C VAL A 256 -7.92 9.14 5.33
N ARG A 257 -8.62 8.03 5.60
CA ARG A 257 -8.18 6.64 5.38
C ARG A 257 -6.80 6.34 5.93
N THR A 258 -6.49 6.95 7.07
CA THR A 258 -5.22 6.71 7.79
C THR A 258 -5.54 5.78 8.94
N ALA A 259 -4.76 4.71 9.08
CA ALA A 259 -4.97 3.69 10.10
C ALA A 259 -3.68 3.34 10.83
N VAL A 260 -3.80 2.92 12.09
CA VAL A 260 -2.70 2.45 12.93
C VAL A 260 -3.15 1.21 13.73
N LEU A 261 -2.21 0.33 14.08
CA LEU A 261 -2.47 -0.80 14.97
C LEU A 261 -2.16 -0.42 16.42
N THR A 262 -3.01 -0.87 17.36
CA THR A 262 -2.73 -0.71 18.78
C THR A 262 -1.54 -1.55 19.25
N ASP A 263 -0.77 -1.02 20.19
CA ASP A 263 0.35 -1.71 20.83
C ASP A 263 -0.10 -2.76 21.86
N GLN A 264 0.86 -3.41 22.55
CA GLN A 264 0.56 -4.42 23.57
C GLN A 264 -0.20 -3.87 24.79
N GLN A 265 -0.15 -2.56 25.02
CA GLN A 265 -0.83 -1.86 26.09
C GLN A 265 -2.17 -1.26 25.60
N GLY A 266 -2.57 -1.54 24.36
CA GLY A 266 -3.79 -1.06 23.72
C GLY A 266 -3.70 0.40 23.28
N ASN A 267 -2.54 1.05 23.37
CA ASN A 267 -2.41 2.45 22.98
C ASN A 267 -2.26 2.58 21.46
N TYR A 268 -2.72 3.71 20.95
CA TYR A 268 -2.51 4.11 19.56
C TYR A 268 -2.20 5.60 19.45
N SER A 269 -1.53 5.98 18.36
CA SER A 269 -1.22 7.37 18.04
C SER A 269 -1.22 7.54 16.52
N LEU A 270 -1.99 8.50 16.03
CA LEU A 270 -2.26 8.70 14.62
C LEU A 270 -2.18 10.19 14.28
N ALA A 271 -1.29 10.54 13.35
CA ALA A 271 -1.14 11.90 12.87
C ALA A 271 -2.10 12.16 11.71
N VAL A 272 -2.96 13.17 11.83
CA VAL A 272 -3.84 13.61 10.75
C VAL A 272 -3.04 14.54 9.83
N PRO A 273 -2.98 14.25 8.52
CA PRO A 273 -2.27 15.10 7.56
C PRO A 273 -2.74 16.56 7.61
N THR A 274 -1.78 17.47 7.51
CA THR A 274 -2.03 18.91 7.40
C THR A 274 -2.77 19.20 6.09
N GLY A 275 -3.87 19.95 6.16
CA GLY A 275 -4.78 20.21 5.03
C GLY A 275 -6.19 19.64 5.24
N THR A 276 -6.33 18.65 6.12
CA THR A 276 -7.61 18.15 6.65
C THR A 276 -7.84 18.67 8.06
N SER A 277 -7.78 19.99 8.23
CA SER A 277 -7.98 20.61 9.55
C SER A 277 -9.38 20.25 10.06
N PRO A 278 -9.48 19.67 11.26
CA PRO A 278 -10.78 19.30 11.84
C PRO A 278 -11.56 20.53 12.32
N ALA A 279 -10.94 21.72 12.33
CA ALA A 279 -11.56 22.97 12.79
C ALA A 279 -12.93 23.24 12.13
N ASP A 280 -13.13 22.74 10.91
CA ASP A 280 -14.39 22.87 10.17
C ASP A 280 -15.07 21.52 9.86
N ARG A 281 -14.49 20.38 10.28
CA ARG A 281 -15.00 19.04 9.96
C ARG A 281 -14.88 18.06 11.13
N ALA A 282 -16.00 17.42 11.45
CA ALA A 282 -16.01 16.27 12.34
C ALA A 282 -15.19 15.12 11.72
N LEU A 283 -14.31 14.51 12.50
CA LEU A 283 -13.55 13.31 12.12
C LEU A 283 -14.21 12.09 12.76
N THR A 284 -14.38 11.01 12.02
CA THR A 284 -14.94 9.76 12.51
C THR A 284 -13.84 8.73 12.58
N LEU A 285 -13.59 8.22 13.78
CA LEU A 285 -12.70 7.11 14.00
C LEU A 285 -13.49 5.81 14.09
N ASP A 286 -12.95 4.74 13.51
CA ASP A 286 -13.44 3.37 13.58
C ASP A 286 -12.33 2.51 14.19
N ALA A 287 -12.65 1.79 15.27
CA ALA A 287 -11.76 0.82 15.88
C ALA A 287 -12.33 -0.59 15.68
N SER A 288 -11.56 -1.47 15.03
CA SER A 288 -11.99 -2.84 14.73
C SER A 288 -10.85 -3.85 14.88
N GLY A 289 -11.17 -5.05 15.35
CA GLY A 289 -10.20 -6.12 15.60
C GLY A 289 -10.84 -7.50 15.55
N THR A 290 -10.04 -8.53 15.26
CA THR A 290 -10.51 -9.92 15.19
C THR A 290 -11.05 -10.37 16.56
N GLY A 291 -12.27 -10.88 16.59
CA GLY A 291 -12.93 -11.31 17.84
C GLY A 291 -13.62 -10.19 18.62
N PHE A 292 -13.67 -8.98 18.07
CA PHE A 292 -14.31 -7.81 18.69
C PHE A 292 -15.28 -7.12 17.73
N GLY A 293 -16.37 -6.57 18.26
CA GLY A 293 -17.26 -5.69 17.52
C GLY A 293 -16.56 -4.35 17.22
N ALA A 294 -16.86 -3.76 16.05
CA ALA A 294 -16.33 -2.45 15.69
C ALA A 294 -17.04 -1.34 16.50
N GLU A 295 -16.30 -0.31 16.89
CA GLU A 295 -16.82 0.88 17.58
C GLU A 295 -16.41 2.15 16.83
N ARG A 296 -17.32 3.13 16.80
CA ARG A 296 -17.09 4.42 16.12
C ARG A 296 -17.22 5.59 17.08
N VAL A 297 -16.30 6.53 16.97
CA VAL A 297 -16.29 7.77 17.74
C VAL A 297 -16.12 8.95 16.78
N THR A 298 -16.99 9.95 16.91
CA THR A 298 -16.88 11.20 16.14
C THR A 298 -16.23 12.27 17.00
N LEU A 299 -15.12 12.82 16.55
CA LEU A 299 -14.40 13.93 17.18
C LEU A 299 -14.86 15.25 16.58
N ALA A 300 -15.32 16.16 17.44
CA ALA A 300 -15.48 17.57 17.06
C ALA A 300 -14.10 18.24 17.09
N GLY A 301 -13.69 18.82 15.98
CA GLY A 301 -12.39 19.47 15.85
C GLY A 301 -12.31 20.83 16.52
N GLU A 302 -12.33 20.89 17.86
CA GLU A 302 -12.07 22.15 18.55
C GLU A 302 -10.57 22.41 18.64
N GLY A 303 -9.96 22.92 17.57
CA GLY A 303 -8.72 23.72 17.54
C GLY A 303 -7.47 23.24 18.30
N ALA A 304 -7.47 22.03 18.85
CA ALA A 304 -6.39 21.50 19.66
C ALA A 304 -5.33 20.85 18.76
N ASP A 305 -4.06 20.96 19.13
CA ASP A 305 -2.95 20.30 18.43
C ASP A 305 -2.96 18.77 18.65
N SER A 306 -3.68 18.32 19.68
CA SER A 306 -3.87 16.89 19.97
C SER A 306 -5.26 16.63 20.52
N VAL A 307 -5.84 15.48 20.16
CA VAL A 307 -7.14 15.02 20.66
C VAL A 307 -6.99 13.60 21.19
N SER A 308 -7.60 13.33 22.35
CA SER A 308 -7.63 12.00 22.94
C SER A 308 -8.98 11.32 22.68
N ALA A 309 -8.96 10.06 22.24
CA ALA A 309 -10.15 9.26 22.01
C ALA A 309 -9.91 7.81 22.45
N ASP A 310 -10.71 7.29 23.36
CA ASP A 310 -10.59 5.90 23.82
C ASP A 310 -11.72 5.05 23.25
N PHE A 311 -11.46 3.75 23.07
CA PHE A 311 -12.42 2.77 22.59
C PHE A 311 -12.60 1.64 23.61
N ARG A 312 -13.82 1.11 23.67
CA ARG A 312 -14.21 -0.06 24.44
C ARG A 312 -14.94 -1.07 23.54
N LEU A 313 -14.18 -1.98 22.97
CA LEU A 313 -14.72 -2.98 22.06
C LEU A 313 -15.43 -4.09 22.83
N GLN A 314 -16.59 -4.50 22.34
CA GLN A 314 -17.30 -5.67 22.86
C GLN A 314 -16.69 -6.93 22.26
N SER A 315 -16.30 -7.90 23.09
CA SER A 315 -15.87 -9.21 22.59
C SER A 315 -17.04 -9.87 21.86
N LEU A 316 -16.84 -10.15 20.58
CA LEU A 316 -17.69 -11.07 19.85
C LEU A 316 -17.30 -12.46 20.34
N ALA A 317 -17.91 -12.87 21.45
CA ALA A 317 -17.97 -14.28 21.76
C ALA A 317 -18.60 -14.94 20.53
N LEU A 318 -17.78 -15.60 19.71
CA LEU A 318 -18.31 -16.46 18.68
C LEU A 318 -19.16 -17.48 19.42
N ALA A 319 -20.48 -17.27 19.40
CA ALA A 319 -21.46 -18.31 19.63
C ALA A 319 -21.38 -19.28 18.44
N LEU A 320 -20.24 -19.95 18.32
CA LEU A 320 -20.11 -21.20 17.59
C LEU A 320 -20.62 -22.28 18.54
N ASP A 321 -21.57 -23.06 18.06
CA ASP A 321 -22.25 -24.19 18.71
C ASP A 321 -23.46 -23.87 19.61
N GLU A 322 -24.61 -23.70 18.96
CA GLU A 322 -25.71 -24.61 19.29
C GLU A 322 -25.82 -25.63 18.14
N PRO A 323 -25.44 -26.91 18.34
CA PRO A 323 -25.62 -27.92 17.32
C PRO A 323 -27.12 -28.14 17.10
N VAL A 324 -27.58 -27.92 15.87
CA VAL A 324 -28.89 -28.37 15.42
C VAL A 324 -28.89 -29.89 15.49
N ALA A 325 -29.35 -30.44 16.61
CA ALA A 325 -29.61 -31.86 16.73
C ALA A 325 -30.73 -32.21 15.76
N ASP A 326 -30.41 -33.03 14.77
CA ASP A 326 -31.35 -33.71 13.87
C ASP A 326 -32.47 -34.38 14.68
N ALA A 327 -33.65 -33.79 14.66
CA ALA A 327 -34.87 -34.40 15.15
C ALA A 327 -35.41 -35.38 14.11
N ALA A 328 -34.82 -36.57 14.05
CA ALA A 328 -35.46 -37.75 13.47
C ALA A 328 -36.34 -38.43 14.53
N ALA A 329 -37.60 -38.01 14.66
CA ALA A 329 -38.61 -38.76 15.42
C ALA A 329 -40.04 -38.51 14.91
N ALA A 330 -40.55 -39.55 14.21
CA ALA A 330 -41.93 -40.06 14.11
C ALA A 330 -43.15 -39.10 13.90
N PRO A 331 -44.07 -39.44 12.97
CA PRO A 331 -45.29 -38.67 12.75
C PRO A 331 -46.29 -38.84 13.91
N PRO A 332 -46.96 -37.76 14.38
CA PRO A 332 -47.98 -37.88 15.41
C PRO A 332 -49.26 -38.50 14.84
N GLN A 333 -49.80 -39.47 15.58
CA GLN A 333 -51.13 -40.01 15.36
C GLN A 333 -52.18 -38.94 15.67
N ILE A 334 -53.14 -38.84 14.76
CA ILE A 334 -54.35 -38.05 14.91
C ILE A 334 -55.27 -38.80 15.87
N GLU A 335 -55.29 -38.41 17.15
CA GLU A 335 -56.41 -38.72 18.03
C GLU A 335 -57.22 -37.46 18.31
N ARG A 336 -58.47 -37.55 17.86
CA ARG A 336 -59.57 -36.65 18.14
C ARG A 336 -59.75 -36.51 19.65
N SER A 337 -59.70 -35.28 20.14
CA SER A 337 -60.41 -34.90 21.36
C SER A 337 -60.89 -33.47 21.21
N ALA A 338 -62.19 -33.37 20.95
CA ALA A 338 -62.95 -32.14 21.01
C ALA A 338 -63.01 -31.65 22.46
N ALA A 339 -62.72 -30.36 22.70
CA ALA A 339 -63.58 -29.46 23.47
C ALA A 339 -62.91 -28.10 23.70
N ARG A 340 -63.77 -27.07 23.62
CA ARG A 340 -63.61 -25.70 24.13
C ARG A 340 -62.72 -24.74 23.33
N ALA A 341 -63.38 -24.18 22.33
CA ALA A 341 -63.17 -22.83 21.83
C ALA A 341 -63.03 -21.81 22.97
N THR A 342 -61.87 -21.16 23.02
CA THR A 342 -61.72 -19.80 23.54
C THR A 342 -61.22 -18.97 22.36
N LEU A 343 -61.98 -17.93 21.99
CA LEU A 343 -61.66 -17.02 20.90
C LEU A 343 -60.27 -16.40 21.10
N ALA A 344 -59.33 -16.71 20.22
CA ALA A 344 -58.12 -15.92 20.03
C ALA A 344 -58.46 -14.68 19.16
N PRO A 345 -57.89 -13.51 19.45
CA PRO A 345 -58.12 -12.30 18.68
C PRO A 345 -57.55 -12.45 17.26
N THR A 346 -58.35 -12.02 16.28
CA THR A 346 -57.98 -11.87 14.88
C THR A 346 -56.68 -11.06 14.75
N PRO A 347 -55.62 -11.56 14.11
CA PRO A 347 -54.47 -10.71 13.78
C PRO A 347 -54.91 -9.61 12.80
N PRO A 348 -54.44 -8.36 12.97
CA PRO A 348 -54.75 -7.29 12.03
C PRO A 348 -54.20 -7.61 10.64
N PRO A 349 -54.90 -7.21 9.57
CA PRO A 349 -54.42 -7.40 8.21
C PRO A 349 -53.28 -6.40 7.91
N ASP A 350 -52.22 -6.93 7.29
CA ASP A 350 -51.23 -6.22 6.47
C ASP A 350 -50.65 -4.92 7.05
N GLU A 351 -49.72 -5.05 8.02
CA GLU A 351 -48.65 -4.05 8.13
C GLU A 351 -47.57 -4.40 7.09
N PRO A 352 -47.32 -3.53 6.09
CA PRO A 352 -46.23 -3.75 5.15
C PRO A 352 -44.93 -3.76 5.93
N THR A 353 -44.23 -4.88 5.91
CA THR A 353 -42.85 -4.98 6.40
C THR A 353 -42.06 -3.78 5.87
N PRO A 354 -41.43 -2.96 6.72
CA PRO A 354 -40.61 -1.86 6.24
C PRO A 354 -39.47 -2.47 5.44
N HIS A 355 -39.55 -2.37 4.11
CA HIS A 355 -38.41 -2.57 3.26
C HIS A 355 -37.38 -1.54 3.67
N VAL A 356 -36.37 -1.97 4.44
CA VAL A 356 -35.18 -1.16 4.71
C VAL A 356 -34.53 -0.93 3.36
N SER A 357 -34.85 0.21 2.75
CA SER A 357 -34.14 0.70 1.58
C SER A 357 -32.73 1.05 2.06
N ILE A 358 -31.79 0.11 1.88
CA ILE A 358 -30.37 0.43 1.99
C ILE A 358 -30.12 1.52 0.95
N PRO A 359 -29.75 2.75 1.36
CA PRO A 359 -29.46 3.80 0.39
C PRO A 359 -28.37 3.29 -0.55
N PRO A 360 -28.51 3.46 -1.88
CA PRO A 360 -27.48 3.03 -2.82
C PRO A 360 -26.15 3.67 -2.40
N ALA A 361 -25.13 2.83 -2.19
CA ALA A 361 -23.80 3.30 -1.82
C ALA A 361 -23.35 4.39 -2.80
N ALA A 362 -22.77 5.47 -2.30
CA ALA A 362 -22.27 6.55 -3.15
C ALA A 362 -21.32 5.94 -4.21
N PRO A 363 -21.44 6.31 -5.50
CA PRO A 363 -20.90 5.55 -6.64
C PRO A 363 -19.36 5.47 -6.77
N ASP A 364 -18.58 5.74 -5.71
CA ASP A 364 -17.11 5.63 -5.78
C ASP A 364 -16.45 5.22 -4.44
N VAL A 365 -17.20 4.59 -3.53
CA VAL A 365 -16.63 4.17 -2.24
C VAL A 365 -15.88 2.85 -2.41
N TRP A 366 -14.55 2.93 -2.36
CA TRP A 366 -13.69 1.76 -2.23
C TRP A 366 -13.65 1.28 -0.78
N VAL A 367 -13.92 -0.01 -0.57
CA VAL A 367 -13.94 -0.65 0.74
C VAL A 367 -12.73 -1.56 0.87
N SER A 368 -11.94 -1.40 1.95
CA SER A 368 -10.84 -2.30 2.26
C SER A 368 -11.37 -3.69 2.58
N THR A 369 -10.75 -4.73 2.03
CA THR A 369 -11.22 -6.11 2.22
C THR A 369 -10.06 -7.10 2.21
N ALA A 370 -10.25 -8.27 2.82
CA ALA A 370 -9.27 -9.34 2.75
C ALA A 370 -9.14 -9.85 1.30
N ARG A 371 -7.93 -10.20 0.89
CA ARG A 371 -7.64 -10.69 -0.47
C ARG A 371 -8.57 -11.84 -0.87
N ALA A 372 -8.75 -12.83 0.01
CA ALA A 372 -9.59 -14.00 -0.27
C ALA A 372 -11.05 -13.62 -0.50
N ASP A 373 -11.55 -12.57 0.15
CA ASP A 373 -12.92 -12.09 0.00
C ASP A 373 -13.09 -11.33 -1.31
N ALA A 374 -12.11 -10.49 -1.66
CA ALA A 374 -12.05 -9.84 -2.96
C ALA A 374 -12.00 -10.88 -4.10
N GLU A 375 -11.17 -11.93 -4.00
CA GLU A 375 -11.10 -13.01 -5.01
C GLU A 375 -12.43 -13.75 -5.16
N ARG A 376 -13.10 -14.08 -4.04
CA ARG A 376 -14.43 -14.73 -4.08
C ARG A 376 -15.47 -13.85 -4.76
N ARG A 377 -15.52 -12.55 -4.45
CA ARG A 377 -16.49 -11.61 -5.05
C ARG A 377 -16.15 -11.27 -6.50
N PHE A 378 -14.88 -11.17 -6.84
CA PHE A 378 -14.40 -10.94 -8.19
C PHE A 378 -14.56 -12.18 -9.09
N GLY A 379 -14.74 -13.36 -8.50
CA GLY A 379 -14.97 -14.63 -9.18
C GLY A 379 -13.72 -15.23 -9.83
N ARG A 380 -12.53 -14.71 -9.51
CA ARG A 380 -11.24 -15.19 -10.04
C ARG A 380 -10.07 -14.72 -9.16
N PRO A 381 -8.90 -15.37 -9.23
CA PRO A 381 -7.69 -14.89 -8.56
C PRO A 381 -7.34 -13.47 -8.98
N LEU A 382 -6.92 -12.63 -8.02
CA LEU A 382 -6.49 -11.27 -8.32
C LEU A 382 -5.11 -11.28 -8.95
N LEU A 383 -4.98 -10.55 -10.06
CA LEU A 383 -3.68 -10.30 -10.65
C LEU A 383 -2.88 -9.35 -9.76
N THR A 384 -1.58 -9.58 -9.68
CA THR A 384 -0.67 -8.79 -8.84
C THR A 384 0.60 -8.43 -9.61
N ILE A 385 1.24 -7.32 -9.25
CA ILE A 385 2.56 -7.00 -9.80
C ILE A 385 3.60 -7.87 -9.07
N VAL A 386 4.28 -8.74 -9.82
CA VAL A 386 5.27 -9.67 -9.25
C VAL A 386 6.41 -8.91 -8.57
N ASP A 387 6.85 -9.44 -7.42
CA ASP A 387 7.88 -8.88 -6.53
C ASP A 387 7.56 -7.53 -5.88
N LEU A 388 6.31 -7.06 -5.95
CA LEU A 388 5.87 -5.89 -5.20
C LEU A 388 4.99 -6.31 -4.01
N PRO A 389 5.32 -5.87 -2.78
CA PRO A 389 4.51 -6.17 -1.62
C PRO A 389 3.11 -5.56 -1.78
N ILE A 390 2.09 -6.31 -1.37
CA ILE A 390 0.70 -5.85 -1.33
C ILE A 390 0.48 -5.18 0.02
N VAL A 391 0.05 -3.93 0.01
CA VAL A 391 -0.26 -3.16 1.22
C VAL A 391 -1.73 -3.27 1.57
N ARG A 392 -2.61 -3.15 0.58
CA ARG A 392 -4.06 -3.30 0.78
C ARG A 392 -4.75 -3.83 -0.47
N VAL A 393 -5.91 -4.44 -0.26
CA VAL A 393 -6.85 -4.81 -1.32
C VAL A 393 -8.15 -4.09 -1.05
N GLU A 394 -8.62 -3.37 -2.05
CA GLU A 394 -9.86 -2.61 -1.98
C GLU A 394 -10.82 -3.12 -3.05
N PHE A 395 -12.09 -3.10 -2.71
CA PHE A 395 -13.18 -3.61 -3.53
C PHE A 395 -14.21 -2.50 -3.75
N ARG A 396 -14.74 -2.43 -4.97
CA ARG A 396 -15.86 -1.56 -5.32
C ARG A 396 -16.85 -2.35 -6.14
N GLU A 397 -18.12 -2.24 -5.80
CA GLU A 397 -19.23 -2.75 -6.59
C GLU A 397 -20.09 -1.55 -6.97
N ASP A 398 -19.98 -1.15 -8.24
CA ASP A 398 -20.91 -0.21 -8.83
C ASP A 398 -22.00 -1.04 -9.53
N GLY A 399 -23.21 -0.49 -9.74
CA GLY A 399 -24.28 -1.21 -10.43
C GLY A 399 -23.92 -1.69 -11.85
N THR A 400 -22.73 -1.33 -12.35
CA THR A 400 -22.13 -1.77 -13.62
C THR A 400 -21.18 -2.97 -13.48
N GLY A 401 -20.77 -3.33 -12.27
CA GLY A 401 -19.97 -4.53 -12.01
C GLY A 401 -19.04 -4.39 -10.80
N VAL A 402 -18.12 -5.34 -10.73
CA VAL A 402 -17.14 -5.43 -9.65
C VAL A 402 -15.79 -4.93 -10.13
N ALA A 403 -15.19 -4.00 -9.40
CA ALA A 403 -13.81 -3.58 -9.59
C ALA A 403 -12.98 -3.88 -8.33
N VAL A 404 -11.77 -4.39 -8.53
CA VAL A 404 -10.83 -4.64 -7.44
C VAL A 404 -9.57 -3.84 -7.65
N ARG A 405 -9.09 -3.18 -6.60
CA ARG A 405 -7.87 -2.40 -6.59
C ARG A 405 -6.88 -3.03 -5.62
N VAL A 406 -5.75 -3.48 -6.13
CA VAL A 406 -4.62 -3.99 -5.34
C VAL A 406 -3.60 -2.88 -5.24
N VAL A 407 -3.27 -2.50 -4.00
CA VAL A 407 -2.31 -1.43 -3.73
C VAL A 407 -0.98 -2.04 -3.34
N HIS A 408 0.07 -1.61 -4.02
CA HIS A 408 1.44 -2.02 -3.84
C HIS A 408 2.29 -0.82 -3.40
N VAL A 409 3.45 -1.09 -2.80
CA VAL A 409 4.47 -0.07 -2.53
C VAL A 409 5.78 -0.43 -3.21
N GLN A 410 6.39 0.54 -3.89
CA GLN A 410 7.70 0.44 -4.50
C GLN A 410 8.51 1.69 -4.15
N GLU A 411 9.64 1.53 -3.46
CA GLU A 411 10.53 2.63 -3.09
C GLU A 411 9.82 3.77 -2.34
N GLY A 412 8.82 3.43 -1.52
CA GLY A 412 7.99 4.39 -0.77
C GLY A 412 6.88 5.04 -1.59
N ALA A 413 6.78 4.79 -2.90
CA ALA A 413 5.67 5.23 -3.73
C ALA A 413 4.53 4.21 -3.72
N GLU A 414 3.30 4.68 -3.56
CA GLU A 414 2.09 3.87 -3.66
C GLU A 414 1.69 3.66 -5.13
N LEU A 415 1.45 2.41 -5.51
CA LEU A 415 1.00 1.99 -6.84
C LEU A 415 -0.34 1.27 -6.71
N SER A 416 -1.32 1.63 -7.52
CA SER A 416 -2.63 0.98 -7.52
C SER A 416 -2.87 0.24 -8.83
N LEU A 417 -3.12 -1.07 -8.75
CA LEU A 417 -3.55 -1.93 -9.86
C LEU A 417 -5.05 -2.18 -9.75
N THR A 418 -5.83 -1.52 -10.61
CA THR A 418 -7.28 -1.70 -10.71
C THR A 418 -7.62 -2.73 -11.78
N GLN A 419 -8.49 -3.68 -11.44
CA GLN A 419 -8.94 -4.78 -12.30
C GLN A 419 -10.46 -4.69 -12.43
N THR A 420 -10.96 -4.58 -13.66
CA THR A 420 -12.39 -4.48 -13.95
C THR A 420 -12.76 -5.46 -15.05
N PRO A 421 -13.74 -6.36 -14.86
CA PRO A 421 -14.25 -7.22 -15.92
C PRO A 421 -14.93 -6.38 -17.01
N LEU A 422 -14.74 -6.79 -18.26
CA LEU A 422 -15.34 -6.16 -19.45
C LEU A 422 -16.77 -6.64 -19.70
N THR A 423 -17.53 -6.96 -18.66
CA THR A 423 -18.95 -7.29 -18.72
C THR A 423 -19.81 -6.03 -18.66
N GLY A 424 -19.68 -5.14 -19.64
CA GLY A 424 -20.55 -3.96 -19.76
C GLY A 424 -19.84 -2.68 -20.21
N PRO A 425 -20.59 -1.58 -20.34
CA PRO A 425 -20.02 -0.26 -20.57
C PRO A 425 -19.18 0.12 -19.36
N VAL A 426 -17.86 0.09 -19.53
CA VAL A 426 -16.93 0.46 -18.47
C VAL A 426 -16.93 1.98 -18.36
N ALA A 427 -17.44 2.51 -17.25
CA ALA A 427 -17.32 3.92 -16.94
C ALA A 427 -15.85 4.34 -16.96
N ASP A 428 -15.57 5.51 -17.53
CA ASP A 428 -14.21 6.04 -17.51
C ASP A 428 -13.77 6.23 -16.06
N PRO A 429 -12.63 5.64 -15.64
CA PRO A 429 -12.17 5.76 -14.28
C PRO A 429 -11.86 7.24 -13.96
N PRO A 430 -12.12 7.72 -12.73
CA PRO A 430 -11.91 9.12 -12.34
C PRO A 430 -10.46 9.54 -12.63
N LEU A 431 -10.21 10.80 -13.01
CA LEU A 431 -8.84 11.24 -13.33
C LEU A 431 -7.88 10.94 -12.17
N PRO A 432 -6.64 10.48 -12.46
CA PRO A 432 -5.66 10.25 -11.41
C PRO A 432 -5.32 11.57 -10.70
N PRO A 433 -4.89 11.52 -9.41
CA PRO A 433 -4.43 12.71 -8.69
C PRO A 433 -3.34 13.47 -9.43
N GLU A 434 -3.15 14.75 -9.10
CA GLU A 434 -2.05 15.53 -9.66
C GLU A 434 -0.69 14.87 -9.38
N GLY A 435 0.19 14.84 -10.39
CA GLY A 435 1.47 14.13 -10.33
C GLY A 435 1.41 12.62 -10.57
N PHE A 436 0.23 12.00 -10.53
CA PHE A 436 0.07 10.59 -10.86
C PHE A 436 -0.09 10.40 -12.36
N ARG A 437 0.33 9.23 -12.84
CA ARG A 437 0.10 8.75 -14.21
C ARG A 437 -0.73 7.48 -14.13
N ARG A 438 -1.58 7.30 -15.14
CA ARG A 438 -2.39 6.08 -15.31
C ARG A 438 -2.05 5.45 -16.64
N LEU A 439 -1.81 4.14 -16.63
CA LEU A 439 -1.72 3.32 -17.82
C LEU A 439 -2.76 2.22 -17.77
N THR A 440 -3.50 2.04 -18.87
CA THR A 440 -4.55 1.02 -18.99
C THR A 440 -4.19 0.03 -20.10
N GLU A 441 -4.33 -1.26 -19.83
CA GLU A 441 -4.16 -2.36 -20.78
C GLU A 441 -5.34 -3.32 -20.62
N GLN A 442 -5.83 -3.85 -21.75
CA GLN A 442 -6.81 -4.92 -21.73
C GLN A 442 -6.09 -6.27 -21.83
N ARG A 443 -6.39 -7.19 -20.92
CA ARG A 443 -5.92 -8.58 -20.96
C ARG A 443 -7.12 -9.53 -20.91
N GLY A 444 -7.45 -10.12 -22.05
CA GLY A 444 -8.62 -10.96 -22.20
C GLY A 444 -9.90 -10.17 -21.92
N ASP A 445 -10.66 -10.63 -20.93
CA ASP A 445 -11.90 -10.03 -20.45
C ASP A 445 -11.70 -9.08 -19.25
N LEU A 446 -10.45 -8.75 -18.90
CA LEU A 446 -10.11 -7.78 -17.86
C LEU A 446 -9.53 -6.49 -18.45
N ARG A 447 -9.99 -5.36 -17.95
CA ARG A 447 -9.32 -4.07 -18.05
C ARG A 447 -8.44 -3.88 -16.83
N LEU A 448 -7.14 -3.71 -17.06
CA LEU A 448 -6.14 -3.46 -16.03
C LEU A 448 -5.72 -2.01 -16.11
N SER A 449 -5.73 -1.30 -14.99
CA SER A 449 -5.28 0.09 -14.89
C SER A 449 -4.29 0.22 -13.75
N VAL A 450 -3.03 0.56 -14.06
CA VAL A 450 -2.02 0.87 -13.05
C VAL A 450 -1.92 2.38 -12.92
N THR A 451 -2.04 2.89 -11.70
CA THR A 451 -1.92 4.33 -11.38
C THR A 451 -0.88 4.55 -10.27
N GLY A 452 0.02 5.52 -10.47
CA GLY A 452 1.11 5.80 -9.53
C GLY A 452 1.93 7.04 -9.92
N PRO A 453 2.79 7.56 -9.02
CA PRO A 453 3.65 8.71 -9.28
C PRO A 453 4.94 8.30 -10.02
N LEU A 454 4.80 7.48 -11.06
CA LEU A 454 5.91 6.99 -11.87
C LEU A 454 5.79 7.47 -13.33
N PRO A 455 6.92 7.57 -14.06
CA PRO A 455 6.88 7.78 -15.50
C PRO A 455 6.11 6.68 -16.23
N SER A 456 5.49 7.01 -17.36
CA SER A 456 4.67 6.09 -18.15
C SER A 456 5.42 4.81 -18.56
N ASP A 457 6.73 4.91 -18.84
CA ASP A 457 7.56 3.75 -19.23
C ASP A 457 7.77 2.76 -18.06
N SER A 458 7.89 3.29 -16.84
CA SER A 458 7.98 2.47 -15.64
C SER A 458 6.65 1.79 -15.35
N LEU A 459 5.52 2.51 -15.49
CA LEU A 459 4.19 1.91 -15.38
C LEU A 459 3.96 0.81 -16.43
N ALA A 460 4.39 1.02 -17.68
CA ALA A 460 4.32 0.01 -18.73
C ALA A 460 5.14 -1.24 -18.39
N THR A 461 6.32 -1.04 -17.80
CA THR A 461 7.17 -2.15 -17.33
C THR A 461 6.52 -2.93 -16.19
N LEU A 462 5.87 -2.24 -15.24
CA LEU A 462 5.13 -2.88 -14.17
C LEU A 462 3.91 -3.66 -14.68
N LEU A 463 3.18 -3.10 -15.65
CA LEU A 463 2.03 -3.76 -16.25
C LEU A 463 2.43 -5.08 -16.93
N ARG A 464 3.59 -5.13 -17.58
CA ARG A 464 4.17 -6.38 -18.14
C ARG A 464 4.49 -7.44 -17.08
N ARG A 465 4.70 -7.05 -15.82
CA ARG A 465 4.97 -7.96 -14.69
C ARG A 465 3.71 -8.42 -13.96
N VAL A 466 2.53 -7.96 -14.35
CA VAL A 466 1.27 -8.39 -13.77
C VAL A 466 1.02 -9.87 -14.10
N ARG A 467 0.80 -10.70 -13.07
CA ARG A 467 0.50 -12.14 -13.18
C ARG A 467 -0.65 -12.56 -12.28
#